data_AF-A0A7K0TD85-F1
#
_entry.id   AF-A0A7K0TD85-F1
#
_cell.length_a   1.000
_cell.length_b   1.000
_cell.length_c   1.000
_cell.angle_alpha   90.00
_cell.angle_beta   90.00
_cell.angle_gamma   90.00
#
_symmetry.space_group_name_H-M   'P 1'
#
loop_
_entity.id
_entity.type
_entity.pdbx_description
1 polymer ?
#
loop_
_entity_poly.entity_id
_entity_poly.type
_entity_poly.pdbx_seq_one_letter_code
_entity_poly.pdbx_strand_id
1 'polypeptide(L)'
;PGGVFYKVSVALSSVLAQFGGVMLTFAFLATFGFNGLVSTLAVKFLPNTFLADSSWLYGMTGLSVLYTFFQIPLMVLVFLPTLENLKPQWREASDALGGKAYEYWLRVGVPILTPSFVGGALLLFVNSFSAYATANTLINLSDFLTPLEIATALTSETGGSNPAEAKSLSMFMVIVVIIVMSLYALLRRKVSKWEQKR
;
A
#
# COMPACT_ATOMS: atom_id res chain seq x y z
N PRO A 1 -1.44 22.81 8.12
CA PRO A 1 -2.08 23.05 6.81
C PRO A 1 -1.48 24.29 6.10
N GLY A 2 -0.84 24.10 4.95
CA GLY A 2 -0.46 25.23 4.06
C GLY A 2 1.03 25.62 4.00
N GLY A 3 1.92 25.01 4.79
CA GLY A 3 3.37 25.24 4.68
C GLY A 3 3.99 24.61 3.43
N VAL A 4 5.15 25.10 3.00
CA VAL A 4 5.90 24.56 1.84
C VAL A 4 6.19 23.07 2.03
N PHE A 5 6.62 22.66 3.23
CA PHE A 5 6.87 21.25 3.57
C PHE A 5 5.65 20.35 3.38
N TYR A 6 4.46 20.83 3.75
CA TYR A 6 3.20 20.11 3.55
C TYR A 6 2.89 19.93 2.06
N LYS A 7 2.97 21.01 1.28
CA LYS A 7 2.71 20.96 -0.18
C LYS A 7 3.69 20.04 -0.90
N VAL A 8 4.97 20.10 -0.52
CA VAL A 8 6.02 19.22 -1.06
C VAL A 8 5.76 17.76 -0.67
N SER A 9 5.43 17.47 0.59
CA SER A 9 5.15 16.10 1.03
C SER A 9 3.94 15.49 0.35
N VAL A 10 2.85 16.26 0.19
CA VAL A 10 1.65 15.82 -0.53
C VAL A 10 1.96 15.61 -2.01
N ALA A 11 2.66 16.54 -2.65
CA ALA A 11 3.04 16.40 -4.06
C ALA A 11 3.92 15.17 -4.30
N LEU A 12 4.97 14.98 -3.49
CA LEU A 12 5.83 13.79 -3.55
C LEU A 12 5.03 12.51 -3.30
N SER A 13 4.17 12.51 -2.29
CA SER A 13 3.37 11.32 -1.97
C SER A 13 2.40 10.97 -3.10
N SER A 14 1.77 11.97 -3.72
CA SER A 14 0.88 11.78 -4.88
C SER A 14 1.62 11.19 -6.07
N VAL A 15 2.82 11.70 -6.36
CA VAL A 15 3.66 11.15 -7.43
C VAL A 15 4.03 9.70 -7.11
N LEU A 16 4.60 9.43 -5.93
CA LEU A 16 5.04 8.09 -5.54
C LEU A 16 3.89 7.07 -5.49
N ALA A 17 2.71 7.47 -5.01
CA ALA A 17 1.52 6.61 -5.00
C ALA A 17 1.07 6.21 -6.41
N GLN A 18 1.26 7.11 -7.39
CA GLN A 18 0.85 6.88 -8.78
C GLN A 18 1.91 6.11 -9.60
N PHE A 19 3.14 6.04 -9.12
CA PHE A 19 4.27 5.38 -9.80
C PHE A 19 4.21 3.84 -9.76
N GLY A 20 3.26 3.24 -9.03
CA GLY A 20 3.11 1.79 -8.92
C GLY A 20 2.85 1.07 -10.24
N GLY A 21 3.00 -0.26 -10.25
CA GLY A 21 2.80 -1.09 -11.43
C GLY A 21 4.08 -1.37 -12.20
N VAL A 22 3.93 -1.50 -13.53
CA VAL A 22 5.00 -1.93 -14.45
C VAL A 22 6.19 -0.98 -14.45
N MET A 23 5.95 0.34 -14.40
CA MET A 23 7.01 1.35 -14.41
C MET A 23 7.91 1.25 -13.17
N LEU A 24 7.32 1.11 -11.97
CA LEU A 24 8.07 0.92 -10.73
C LEU A 24 8.93 -0.35 -10.81
N THR A 25 8.35 -1.44 -11.29
CA THR A 25 9.07 -2.70 -11.43
C THR A 25 10.29 -2.53 -12.34
N PHE A 26 10.15 -1.90 -13.51
CA PHE A 26 11.30 -1.64 -14.38
C PHE A 26 12.35 -0.71 -13.76
N ALA A 27 11.93 0.33 -13.03
CA ALA A 27 12.87 1.21 -12.34
C ALA A 27 13.69 0.43 -11.29
N PHE A 28 13.04 -0.45 -10.51
CA PHE A 28 13.71 -1.31 -9.54
C PHE A 28 14.58 -2.38 -10.20
N LEU A 29 14.14 -2.99 -11.29
CA LEU A 29 14.94 -3.96 -12.05
C LEU A 29 16.20 -3.30 -12.65
N ALA A 30 16.08 -2.09 -13.20
CA ALA A 30 17.21 -1.34 -13.73
C ALA A 30 18.21 -0.89 -12.64
N THR A 31 17.72 -0.73 -11.41
CA THR A 31 18.54 -0.27 -10.28
C THR A 31 19.17 -1.45 -9.53
N PHE A 32 18.37 -2.42 -9.12
CA PHE A 32 18.71 -3.52 -8.21
C PHE A 32 18.60 -4.93 -8.81
N GLY A 33 18.19 -5.06 -10.08
CA GLY A 33 18.13 -6.36 -10.76
C GLY A 33 19.53 -6.94 -11.04
N PHE A 34 19.59 -8.14 -11.61
CA PHE A 34 20.86 -8.87 -11.82
C PHE A 34 21.91 -8.08 -12.63
N ASN A 35 21.48 -7.19 -13.53
CA ASN A 35 22.36 -6.28 -14.29
C ASN A 35 22.11 -4.79 -13.94
N GLY A 36 21.56 -4.53 -12.75
CA GLY A 36 21.23 -3.18 -12.31
C GLY A 36 22.45 -2.34 -11.98
N LEU A 37 22.30 -1.02 -12.04
CA LEU A 37 23.36 -0.06 -11.70
C LEU A 37 23.93 -0.28 -10.30
N VAL A 38 23.07 -0.52 -9.31
CA VAL A 38 23.48 -0.72 -7.91
C VAL A 38 24.08 -2.11 -7.72
N SER A 39 23.51 -3.15 -8.34
CA SER A 39 24.01 -4.52 -8.21
C SER A 39 25.40 -4.68 -8.81
N THR A 40 25.62 -4.13 -10.01
CA THR A 40 26.93 -4.16 -10.69
C THR A 40 28.00 -3.37 -9.93
N LEU A 41 27.61 -2.24 -9.32
CA LEU A 41 28.51 -1.45 -8.46
C LEU A 41 28.77 -2.18 -7.12
N ALA A 42 27.76 -2.79 -6.53
CA ALA A 42 27.86 -3.55 -5.29
C ALA A 42 28.76 -4.78 -5.45
N VAL A 43 28.67 -5.52 -6.57
CA VAL A 43 29.60 -6.62 -6.87
C VAL A 43 31.05 -6.12 -6.93
N LYS A 44 31.28 -4.91 -7.45
CA LYS A 44 32.63 -4.34 -7.61
C LYS A 44 33.24 -3.83 -6.29
N PHE A 45 32.43 -3.20 -5.43
CA PHE A 45 32.93 -2.55 -4.20
C PHE A 45 32.63 -3.30 -2.90
N LEU A 46 31.57 -4.14 -2.89
CA LEU A 46 31.02 -4.79 -1.70
C LEU A 46 30.51 -6.21 -2.02
N PRO A 47 31.37 -7.12 -2.51
CA PRO A 47 30.97 -8.41 -3.08
C PRO A 47 30.25 -9.37 -2.11
N ASN A 48 30.44 -9.22 -0.80
CA ASN A 48 29.79 -10.05 0.23
C ASN A 48 28.47 -9.48 0.77
N THR A 49 27.90 -8.48 0.10
CA THR A 49 26.66 -7.83 0.57
C THR A 49 25.44 -8.41 -0.15
N PHE A 50 24.31 -8.42 0.55
CA PHE A 50 22.98 -8.71 -0.01
C PHE A 50 22.65 -7.94 -1.31
N LEU A 51 23.26 -6.76 -1.53
CA LEU A 51 23.08 -5.97 -2.74
C LEU A 51 23.83 -6.54 -3.96
N ALA A 52 24.83 -7.38 -3.76
CA ALA A 52 25.58 -8.04 -4.83
C ALA A 52 24.83 -9.27 -5.38
N ASP A 53 23.97 -9.90 -4.58
CA ASP A 53 23.06 -10.95 -5.03
C ASP A 53 21.64 -10.41 -5.20
N SER A 54 21.24 -10.09 -6.43
CA SER A 54 19.92 -9.54 -6.73
C SER A 54 18.76 -10.53 -6.58
N SER A 55 19.00 -11.77 -6.17
CA SER A 55 17.96 -12.81 -5.99
C SER A 55 16.82 -12.37 -5.07
N TRP A 56 17.10 -11.53 -4.06
CA TRP A 56 16.10 -11.00 -3.12
C TRP A 56 14.99 -10.19 -3.78
N LEU A 57 15.28 -9.57 -4.93
CA LEU A 57 14.34 -8.72 -5.65
C LEU A 57 13.27 -9.56 -6.36
N TYR A 58 13.61 -10.78 -6.78
CA TYR A 58 12.74 -11.68 -7.54
C TYR A 58 11.97 -12.66 -6.65
N GLY A 59 11.71 -12.27 -5.40
CA GLY A 59 10.95 -13.06 -4.44
C GLY A 59 10.00 -12.22 -3.61
N MET A 60 9.35 -12.85 -2.62
CA MET A 60 8.35 -12.20 -1.77
C MET A 60 8.87 -10.93 -1.08
N THR A 61 10.15 -10.90 -0.73
CA THR A 61 10.80 -9.74 -0.11
C THR A 61 10.84 -8.55 -1.06
N GLY A 62 11.33 -8.74 -2.30
CA GLY A 62 11.34 -7.69 -3.31
C GLY A 62 9.93 -7.17 -3.63
N LEU A 63 8.96 -8.09 -3.79
CA LEU A 63 7.56 -7.70 -4.00
C LEU A 63 7.02 -6.83 -2.86
N SER A 64 7.27 -7.24 -1.62
CA SER A 64 6.84 -6.51 -0.42
C SER A 64 7.44 -5.09 -0.38
N VAL A 65 8.71 -4.94 -0.78
CA VAL A 65 9.38 -3.63 -0.89
C VAL A 65 8.71 -2.76 -1.94
N LEU A 66 8.46 -3.29 -3.15
CA LEU A 66 7.80 -2.55 -4.22
C LEU A 66 6.39 -2.13 -3.82
N TYR A 67 5.64 -3.02 -3.15
CA TYR A 67 4.30 -2.72 -2.65
C TYR A 67 4.31 -1.59 -1.63
N THR A 68 5.20 -1.70 -0.65
CA THR A 68 5.40 -0.67 0.37
C THR A 68 5.72 0.70 -0.25
N PHE A 69 6.46 0.72 -1.37
CA PHE A 69 6.89 1.96 -2.03
C PHE A 69 5.74 2.82 -2.55
N PHE A 70 4.68 2.24 -3.12
CA PHE A 70 3.49 3.02 -3.54
C PHE A 70 2.40 3.06 -2.47
N GLN A 71 2.36 2.07 -1.58
CA GLN A 71 1.30 1.93 -0.59
C GLN A 71 1.50 2.85 0.63
N ILE A 72 2.74 3.08 1.08
CA ILE A 72 3.00 4.08 2.15
C ILE A 72 2.56 5.49 1.73
N PRO A 73 3.00 6.03 0.57
CA PRO A 73 2.55 7.33 0.11
C PRO A 73 1.03 7.43 -0.03
N LEU A 74 0.41 6.36 -0.54
CA LEU A 74 -1.05 6.29 -0.65
C LEU A 74 -1.72 6.34 0.74
N MET A 75 -1.16 5.66 1.76
CA MET A 75 -1.63 5.78 3.14
C MET A 75 -1.55 7.22 3.65
N VAL A 76 -0.44 7.90 3.40
CA VAL A 76 -0.27 9.30 3.81
C VAL A 76 -1.38 10.16 3.18
N LEU A 77 -1.64 10.03 1.88
CA LEU A 77 -2.67 10.81 1.20
C LEU A 77 -4.08 10.53 1.72
N VAL A 78 -4.40 9.27 2.02
CA VAL A 78 -5.72 8.87 2.54
C VAL A 78 -5.90 9.31 4.00
N PHE A 79 -4.83 9.29 4.79
CA PHE A 79 -4.89 9.57 6.22
C PHE A 79 -4.76 11.06 6.56
N LEU A 80 -4.02 11.82 5.75
CA LEU A 80 -3.71 13.22 6.00
C LEU A 80 -4.96 14.14 6.13
N PRO A 81 -6.03 13.99 5.33
CA PRO A 81 -7.28 14.73 5.56
C PRO A 81 -7.90 14.44 6.94
N THR A 82 -7.76 13.20 7.43
CA THR A 82 -8.26 12.83 8.77
C THR A 82 -7.46 13.55 9.86
N LEU A 83 -6.14 13.65 9.69
CA LEU A 83 -5.29 14.41 10.59
C LEU A 83 -5.63 15.89 10.60
N GLU A 84 -5.98 16.46 9.44
CA GLU A 84 -6.38 17.86 9.33
C GLU A 84 -7.76 18.15 9.93
N ASN A 85 -8.64 17.16 10.00
CA ASN A 85 -9.95 17.27 10.65
C ASN A 85 -9.86 17.27 12.20
N LEU A 86 -8.69 17.01 12.80
CA LEU A 86 -8.52 17.15 14.25
C LEU A 86 -8.67 18.60 14.67
N LYS A 87 -9.68 18.89 15.51
CA LYS A 87 -9.92 20.24 16.04
C LYS A 87 -8.75 20.66 16.97
N PRO A 88 -8.07 21.80 16.74
CA PRO A 88 -7.01 22.31 17.62
C PRO A 88 -7.46 22.46 19.08
N GLN A 89 -8.74 22.79 19.27
CA GLN A 89 -9.41 22.92 20.56
C GLN A 89 -9.26 21.69 21.47
N TRP A 90 -9.16 20.48 20.93
CA TRP A 90 -8.95 19.28 21.76
C TRP A 90 -7.55 19.24 22.36
N ARG A 91 -6.55 19.75 21.62
CA ARG A 91 -5.19 19.88 22.12
C ARG A 91 -5.12 20.94 23.20
N GLU A 92 -5.71 22.10 22.93
CA GLU A 92 -5.79 23.23 23.89
C GLU A 92 -6.53 22.85 25.18
N ALA A 93 -7.64 22.11 25.09
CA ALA A 93 -8.37 21.63 26.27
C ALA A 93 -7.55 20.61 27.09
N SER A 94 -6.82 19.71 26.42
CA SER A 94 -5.93 18.76 27.10
C SER A 94 -4.78 19.48 27.80
N ASP A 95 -4.20 20.51 27.17
CA ASP A 95 -3.11 21.28 27.75
C ASP A 95 -3.61 22.17 28.91
N ALA A 96 -4.83 22.72 28.83
CA ALA A 96 -5.47 23.49 29.90
C ALA A 96 -5.77 22.63 31.15
N LEU A 97 -6.04 21.34 30.97
CA LEU A 97 -6.22 20.38 32.07
C LEU A 97 -4.88 19.86 32.66
N GLY A 98 -3.74 20.40 32.21
CA GLY A 98 -2.41 19.97 32.65
C GLY A 98 -1.93 18.67 32.00
N GLY A 99 -2.62 18.19 30.96
CA GLY A 99 -2.26 16.98 30.23
C GLY A 99 -1.00 17.16 29.39
N LYS A 100 -0.15 16.14 29.35
CA LYS A 100 1.07 16.12 28.52
C LYS A 100 0.74 15.69 27.09
N ALA A 101 1.61 16.04 26.13
CA ALA A 101 1.41 15.72 24.71
C ALA A 101 1.18 14.22 24.43
N TYR A 102 1.87 13.31 25.13
CA TYR A 102 1.67 11.87 24.96
C TYR A 102 0.29 11.41 25.42
N GLU A 103 -0.27 12.04 26.45
CA GLU A 103 -1.56 11.68 27.03
C GLU A 103 -2.70 12.11 26.11
N TYR A 104 -2.57 13.29 25.48
CA TYR A 104 -3.44 13.72 24.39
C TYR A 104 -3.46 12.70 23.24
N TRP A 105 -2.28 12.26 22.79
CA TRP A 105 -2.20 11.31 21.67
C TRP A 105 -2.83 9.96 22.04
N LEU A 106 -2.55 9.40 23.21
CA LEU A 106 -3.10 8.10 23.62
C LEU A 106 -4.61 8.15 23.91
N ARG A 107 -5.11 9.23 24.52
CA ARG A 107 -6.51 9.30 24.99
C ARG A 107 -7.46 9.98 24.01
N VAL A 108 -6.98 10.89 23.17
CA VAL A 108 -7.81 11.70 22.28
C VAL A 108 -7.44 11.47 20.82
N GLY A 109 -6.17 11.63 20.47
CA GLY A 109 -5.69 11.52 19.09
C GLY A 109 -5.91 10.14 18.49
N VAL A 110 -5.29 9.11 19.07
CA VAL A 110 -5.34 7.73 18.55
C VAL A 110 -6.77 7.20 18.47
N PRO A 111 -7.61 7.23 19.52
CA PRO A 111 -8.96 6.64 19.45
C PRO A 111 -9.85 7.27 18.38
N ILE A 112 -9.69 8.58 18.13
CA ILE A 112 -10.45 9.29 17.10
C ILE A 112 -9.93 8.98 15.70
N LEU A 113 -8.61 8.79 15.56
CA LEU A 113 -7.96 8.46 14.30
C LEU A 113 -8.08 6.98 13.93
N THR A 114 -8.18 6.06 14.90
CA THR A 114 -8.26 4.61 14.70
C THR A 114 -9.32 4.19 13.67
N PRO A 115 -10.59 4.62 13.74
CA PRO A 115 -11.59 4.17 12.77
C PRO A 115 -11.27 4.62 11.34
N SER A 116 -10.70 5.82 11.17
CA SER A 116 -10.25 6.32 9.87
C SER A 116 -8.98 5.62 9.39
N PHE A 117 -8.06 5.28 10.30
CA PHE A 117 -6.88 4.48 9.99
C PHE A 117 -7.27 3.08 9.48
N VAL A 118 -8.21 2.41 10.15
CA VAL A 118 -8.73 1.11 9.70
C VAL A 118 -9.43 1.24 8.35
N GLY A 119 -10.21 2.31 8.13
CA GLY A 119 -10.83 2.60 6.84
C GLY A 119 -9.78 2.76 5.72
N GLY A 120 -8.71 3.52 5.97
CA GLY A 120 -7.58 3.64 5.06
C GLY A 120 -6.89 2.31 4.81
N ALA A 121 -6.60 1.55 5.86
CA ALA A 121 -5.96 0.23 5.76
C ALA A 121 -6.77 -0.75 4.89
N LEU A 122 -8.10 -0.76 4.99
CA LEU A 122 -8.95 -1.59 4.13
C LEU A 122 -8.89 -1.15 2.67
N LEU A 123 -8.87 0.16 2.39
CA LEU A 123 -8.70 0.69 1.05
C LEU A 123 -7.35 0.27 0.46
N LEU A 124 -6.28 0.42 1.25
CA LEU A 124 -4.94 0.01 0.88
C LEU A 124 -4.84 -1.50 0.66
N PHE A 125 -5.51 -2.30 1.48
CA PHE A 125 -5.57 -3.75 1.32
C PHE A 125 -6.18 -4.11 -0.04
N VAL A 126 -7.32 -3.52 -0.41
CA VAL A 126 -7.93 -3.76 -1.73
C VAL A 126 -7.00 -3.32 -2.84
N ASN A 127 -6.37 -2.15 -2.72
CA ASN A 127 -5.43 -1.66 -3.72
C ASN A 127 -4.24 -2.63 -3.92
N SER A 128 -3.64 -3.11 -2.84
CA SER A 128 -2.57 -4.11 -2.86
C SER A 128 -3.04 -5.46 -3.41
N PHE A 129 -4.22 -5.93 -3.00
CA PHE A 129 -4.77 -7.20 -3.43
C PHE A 129 -5.09 -7.21 -4.93
N SER A 130 -5.49 -6.06 -5.49
CA SER A 130 -5.71 -5.88 -6.91
C SER A 130 -4.45 -5.53 -7.72
N ALA A 131 -3.29 -5.34 -7.09
CA ALA A 131 -2.06 -4.86 -7.73
C ALA A 131 -1.34 -5.95 -8.56
N TYR A 132 -1.99 -6.48 -9.59
CA TYR A 132 -1.45 -7.53 -10.46
C TYR A 132 -0.19 -7.09 -11.23
N ALA A 133 -0.18 -5.88 -11.78
CA ALA A 133 0.82 -5.45 -12.76
C ALA A 133 2.26 -5.46 -12.21
N THR A 134 2.45 -4.98 -10.97
CA THR A 134 3.76 -4.97 -10.30
C THR A 134 4.28 -6.39 -10.11
N ALA A 135 3.42 -7.29 -9.62
CA ALA A 135 3.78 -8.67 -9.30
C ALA A 135 4.09 -9.51 -10.54
N ASN A 136 3.21 -9.44 -11.55
CA ASN A 136 3.38 -10.15 -12.82
C ASN A 136 4.71 -9.78 -13.49
N THR A 137 5.06 -8.49 -13.47
CA THR A 137 6.30 -8.00 -14.10
C THR A 137 7.55 -8.41 -13.32
N LEU A 138 7.46 -8.52 -11.99
CA LEU A 138 8.64 -8.76 -11.13
C LEU A 138 8.98 -10.24 -11.01
N ILE A 139 7.97 -11.06 -10.67
CA ILE A 139 8.20 -12.43 -10.20
C ILE A 139 7.78 -13.45 -11.27
N ASN A 140 6.81 -13.13 -12.15
CA ASN A 140 6.30 -14.02 -13.20
C ASN A 140 5.99 -15.48 -12.76
N LEU A 141 5.91 -15.74 -11.44
CA LEU A 141 5.62 -17.04 -10.85
C LEU A 141 4.23 -16.97 -10.23
N SER A 142 3.32 -17.74 -10.80
CA SER A 142 1.87 -17.76 -10.52
C SER A 142 1.48 -18.07 -9.09
N ASP A 143 2.29 -18.84 -8.37
CA ASP A 143 1.85 -19.58 -7.17
C ASP A 143 1.66 -18.73 -5.90
N PHE A 144 1.92 -17.42 -5.97
CA PHE A 144 1.90 -16.55 -4.79
C PHE A 144 0.74 -15.55 -4.73
N LEU A 145 0.03 -15.34 -5.84
CA LEU A 145 -0.97 -14.27 -5.96
C LEU A 145 -2.17 -14.74 -6.78
N THR A 146 -3.35 -14.69 -6.15
CA THR A 146 -4.63 -15.06 -6.78
C THR A 146 -4.88 -14.35 -8.13
N PRO A 147 -4.58 -13.05 -8.29
CA PRO A 147 -4.71 -12.38 -9.59
C PRO A 147 -3.78 -12.95 -10.68
N LEU A 148 -2.61 -13.46 -10.28
CA LEU A 148 -1.64 -14.04 -11.19
C LEU A 148 -2.04 -15.45 -11.61
N GLU A 149 -2.55 -16.25 -10.68
CA GLU A 149 -3.15 -17.56 -10.97
C GLU A 149 -4.31 -17.46 -11.97
N ILE A 150 -5.17 -16.44 -11.83
CA ILE A 150 -6.26 -16.17 -12.78
C ILE A 150 -5.68 -15.88 -14.18
N ALA A 151 -4.65 -15.04 -14.27
CA ALA A 151 -4.03 -14.72 -15.54
C ALA A 151 -3.41 -15.96 -16.20
N THR A 152 -2.63 -16.75 -15.45
CA THR A 152 -2.00 -17.97 -15.98
C THR A 152 -3.02 -19.04 -16.38
N ALA A 153 -4.12 -19.18 -15.64
CA ALA A 153 -5.20 -20.11 -15.98
C ALA A 153 -5.94 -19.71 -17.27
N LEU A 154 -5.93 -18.42 -17.63
CA LEU A 154 -6.51 -17.89 -18.87
C LEU A 154 -5.55 -17.95 -20.07
N THR A 155 -4.26 -17.66 -19.87
CA THR A 155 -3.28 -17.51 -20.96
C THR A 155 -2.37 -18.73 -21.16
N SER A 156 -2.57 -19.83 -20.43
CA SER A 156 -1.76 -21.05 -20.58
C SER A 156 -1.68 -21.50 -22.06
N GLU A 157 -0.51 -21.28 -22.68
CA GLU A 157 -0.22 -21.62 -24.08
C GLU A 157 0.15 -23.10 -24.29
N THR A 158 0.37 -23.86 -23.21
CA THR A 158 0.80 -25.27 -23.24
C THR A 158 -0.34 -26.29 -23.10
N GLY A 159 -1.60 -25.87 -23.33
CA GLY A 159 -2.77 -26.77 -23.32
C GLY A 159 -3.36 -27.08 -21.93
N GLY A 160 -2.91 -26.39 -20.88
CA GLY A 160 -3.47 -26.46 -19.51
C GLY A 160 -4.43 -25.32 -19.18
N SER A 161 -4.93 -24.57 -20.16
CA SER A 161 -5.87 -23.48 -19.89
C SER A 161 -7.15 -24.07 -19.32
N ASN A 162 -7.48 -23.64 -18.11
CA ASN A 162 -8.64 -24.12 -17.39
C ASN A 162 -9.56 -22.91 -17.11
N PRO A 163 -10.40 -22.52 -18.08
CA PRO A 163 -11.31 -21.41 -17.93
C PRO A 163 -12.26 -21.57 -16.73
N ALA A 164 -12.55 -22.80 -16.31
CA ALA A 164 -13.38 -23.06 -15.14
C ALA A 164 -12.68 -22.67 -13.83
N GLU A 165 -11.39 -22.97 -13.71
CA GLU A 165 -10.55 -22.57 -12.58
C GLU A 165 -10.36 -21.06 -12.53
N ALA A 166 -10.04 -20.42 -13.66
CA ALA A 166 -9.96 -18.97 -13.76
C ALA A 166 -11.27 -18.27 -13.34
N LYS A 167 -12.42 -18.81 -13.75
CA LYS A 167 -13.75 -18.28 -13.36
C LYS A 167 -14.02 -18.44 -11.87
N SER A 168 -13.67 -19.58 -11.28
CA SER A 168 -13.82 -19.84 -9.84
C SER A 168 -12.97 -18.88 -9.01
N LEU A 169 -11.68 -18.75 -9.36
CA LEU A 169 -10.75 -17.83 -8.70
C LEU A 169 -11.18 -16.37 -8.86
N SER A 170 -11.66 -15.97 -10.05
CA SER A 170 -12.21 -14.64 -10.29
C SER A 170 -13.43 -14.36 -9.42
N MET A 171 -14.35 -15.32 -9.29
CA MET A 171 -15.53 -15.19 -8.43
C MET A 171 -15.13 -15.04 -6.96
N PHE A 172 -14.17 -15.85 -6.48
CA PHE A 172 -13.62 -15.73 -5.14
C PHE A 172 -13.01 -14.34 -4.89
N MET A 173 -12.20 -13.85 -5.83
CA MET A 173 -11.58 -12.52 -5.75
C MET A 173 -12.64 -11.41 -5.65
N VAL A 174 -13.69 -11.48 -6.47
CA VAL A 174 -14.81 -10.53 -6.44
C VAL A 174 -15.53 -10.56 -5.09
N ILE A 175 -15.81 -11.74 -4.53
CA ILE A 175 -16.45 -11.87 -3.22
C ILE A 175 -15.60 -11.22 -2.14
N VAL A 176 -14.28 -11.46 -2.12
CA VAL A 176 -13.36 -10.86 -1.15
C VAL A 176 -13.39 -9.33 -1.25
N VAL A 177 -13.30 -8.78 -2.47
CA VAL A 177 -13.34 -7.33 -2.69
C VAL A 177 -14.68 -6.74 -2.23
N ILE A 178 -15.81 -7.39 -2.53
CA ILE A 178 -17.14 -6.95 -2.08
C ILE A 178 -17.23 -6.92 -0.55
N ILE A 179 -16.74 -7.96 0.13
CA ILE A 179 -16.75 -8.03 1.60
C ILE A 179 -15.93 -6.89 2.19
N VAL A 180 -14.70 -6.68 1.70
CA VAL A 180 -13.81 -5.63 2.21
C VAL A 180 -14.37 -4.24 1.93
N MET A 181 -14.90 -4.00 0.73
CA MET A 181 -15.53 -2.73 0.37
C MET A 181 -16.81 -2.47 1.16
N SER A 182 -17.58 -3.51 1.47
CA SER A 182 -18.75 -3.41 2.35
C SER A 182 -18.33 -3.02 3.77
N LEU A 183 -17.29 -3.66 4.31
CA LEU A 183 -16.74 -3.32 5.62
C LEU A 183 -16.22 -1.88 5.67
N TYR A 184 -15.48 -1.47 4.62
CA TYR A 184 -15.02 -0.09 4.45
C TYR A 184 -16.20 0.89 4.43
N ALA A 185 -17.26 0.61 3.66
CA ALA A 185 -18.44 1.46 3.59
C ALA A 185 -19.18 1.57 4.94
N LEU A 186 -19.28 0.46 5.69
CA LEU A 186 -19.90 0.44 7.02
C LEU A 186 -19.08 1.26 8.04
N LEU A 187 -17.76 1.11 8.04
CA LEU A 187 -16.86 1.91 8.88
C LEU A 187 -16.96 3.39 8.53
N ARG A 188 -16.95 3.73 7.24
CA ARG A 188 -17.07 5.11 6.76
C ARG A 188 -18.41 5.74 7.13
N ARG A 189 -19.51 4.98 7.05
CA ARG A 189 -20.84 5.43 7.54
C ARG A 189 -20.83 5.72 9.03
N LYS A 190 -20.11 4.92 9.82
CA LYS A 190 -19.99 5.10 11.27
C LYS A 190 -19.18 6.37 11.58
N VAL A 191 -18.08 6.62 10.87
CA VAL A 191 -17.27 7.84 11.00
C VAL A 191 -18.03 9.10 10.57
N SER A 192 -18.69 9.06 9.41
CA SER A 192 -19.48 10.20 8.89
C SER A 192 -20.63 10.62 9.82
N LYS A 193 -21.29 9.66 10.48
CA LYS A 193 -22.32 9.97 11.49
C LYS A 193 -21.75 10.67 12.73
N TRP A 194 -20.48 10.44 13.07
CA TRP A 194 -19.80 11.12 14.17
C TRP A 194 -19.34 12.53 13.78
N GLU A 195 -18.99 12.72 12.50
CA GLU A 195 -18.63 14.03 11.95
C GLU A 195 -19.86 14.94 11.80
N GLN A 196 -21.02 14.42 11.37
CA GLN A 196 -22.26 15.20 11.21
C GLN A 196 -22.95 15.56 12.53
N LYS A 197 -22.67 14.84 13.63
CA LYS A 197 -23.28 15.08 14.94
C LYS A 197 -22.42 16.01 15.83
N ARG A 198 -21.39 16.65 15.27
CA ARG A 198 -20.33 17.44 15.92
C ARG A 198 -20.14 18.81 15.26
#